data_AF-A0A7J7LZ85-F1
#
_entry.id   AF-A0A7J7LZ85-F1
#
_cell.length_a   1.000
_cell.length_b   1.000
_cell.length_c   1.000
_cell.angle_alpha   90.00
_cell.angle_beta   90.00
_cell.angle_gamma   90.00
#
_symmetry.space_group_name_H-M   'P 1'
#
loop_
_entity.id
_entity.type
_entity.pdbx_description
1 polymer ?
#
loop_
_entity_poly.entity_id
_entity_poly.type
_entity_poly.pdbx_seq_one_letter_code
_entity_poly.pdbx_strand_id
1 'polypeptide(L)'
;MVTVEEIRKAQRARGTATVLAIGTATPSNCVYQADFPDFYFRITNSEHLVDLKRKFKRMCENSMIKKRYMHIDEKILKENPNMCEYMAPSLDVRQDMVVVEIPRLGKESATKAIKEWGQPKSKITHLIFCTTSGIDMPGADYQLTKLLGLQPSVKRLMMYQQGCFAGGNGSPSGKGSRGEQYRCAGPCCVLRNDRNKFPWTV
;
A
#
# COMPACT_ATOMS: atom_id res chain seq x y z
N MET A 1 -43.51 -1.62 18.15
CA MET A 1 -42.64 -1.74 16.95
C MET A 1 -41.52 -0.75 17.09
N VAL A 2 -40.26 -1.15 16.90
CA VAL A 2 -39.12 -0.22 16.86
C VAL A 2 -39.11 0.45 15.49
N THR A 3 -38.95 1.77 15.46
CA THR A 3 -38.92 2.53 14.21
C THR A 3 -37.54 2.46 13.53
N VAL A 4 -37.51 2.65 12.20
CA VAL A 4 -36.24 2.68 11.44
C VAL A 4 -35.30 3.80 11.93
N GLU A 5 -35.87 4.92 12.38
CA GLU A 5 -35.11 6.03 12.93
C GLU A 5 -34.42 5.70 14.25
N GLU A 6 -35.11 5.02 15.16
CA GLU A 6 -34.54 4.55 16.43
C GLU A 6 -33.38 3.57 16.19
N ILE A 7 -33.54 2.64 15.23
CA ILE A 7 -32.49 1.69 14.83
C ILE A 7 -31.27 2.45 14.29
N ARG A 8 -31.46 3.40 13.37
CA ARG A 8 -30.36 4.20 12.78
C ARG A 8 -29.65 5.06 13.81
N LYS A 9 -30.40 5.67 14.74
CA LYS A 9 -29.84 6.51 15.81
C LYS A 9 -29.01 5.69 16.79
N ALA A 10 -29.43 4.47 17.11
CA ALA A 10 -28.69 3.55 17.97
C ALA A 10 -27.41 3.00 17.32
N GLN A 11 -27.41 2.76 16.01
CA GLN A 11 -26.24 2.24 15.27
C GLN A 11 -25.17 3.31 14.98
N ARG A 12 -25.52 4.59 15.00
CA ARG A 12 -24.57 5.68 14.70
C ARG A 12 -23.65 5.96 15.89
N ALA A 13 -22.36 6.03 15.60
CA ALA A 13 -21.37 6.47 16.57
C ALA A 13 -21.43 8.00 16.78
N ARG A 14 -21.18 8.45 18.01
CA ARG A 14 -21.21 9.88 18.40
C ARG A 14 -19.82 10.50 18.38
N GLY A 15 -19.62 11.55 17.58
CA GLY A 15 -18.30 12.20 17.41
C GLY A 15 -17.72 12.06 16.00
N THR A 16 -16.52 12.61 15.80
CA THR A 16 -15.82 12.58 14.50
C THR A 16 -14.80 11.45 14.45
N ALA A 17 -14.46 11.04 13.23
CA ALA A 17 -13.40 10.06 12.97
C ALA A 17 -12.03 10.55 13.47
N THR A 18 -11.32 9.71 14.21
CA THR A 18 -9.94 10.01 14.68
C THR A 18 -8.95 8.90 14.36
N VAL A 19 -7.72 9.29 14.03
CA VAL A 19 -6.55 8.39 13.89
C VAL A 19 -6.11 7.96 15.30
N LEU A 20 -5.87 6.67 15.49
CA LEU A 20 -5.49 6.06 16.78
C LEU A 20 -4.09 5.48 16.81
N ALA A 21 -3.58 5.07 15.65
CA ALA A 21 -2.30 4.39 15.50
C ALA A 21 -1.89 4.50 14.04
N ILE A 22 -0.59 4.47 13.74
CA ILE A 22 -0.04 4.47 12.38
C ILE A 22 1.08 3.44 12.31
N GLY A 23 0.89 2.42 11.49
CA GLY A 23 1.94 1.46 11.14
C GLY A 23 2.43 1.65 9.71
N THR A 24 3.74 1.53 9.50
CA THR A 24 4.36 1.55 8.16
C THR A 24 5.30 0.35 7.98
N ALA A 25 5.40 -0.15 6.75
CA ALA A 25 6.32 -1.22 6.39
C ALA A 25 6.90 -0.97 5.00
N THR A 26 8.15 -1.37 4.81
CA THR A 26 8.87 -1.24 3.55
C THR A 26 9.59 -2.56 3.25
N PRO A 27 9.78 -2.91 1.97
CA PRO A 27 10.67 -4.01 1.59
C PRO A 27 12.08 -3.84 2.18
N SER A 28 12.80 -4.94 2.31
CA SER A 28 14.16 -4.96 2.88
C SER A 28 15.21 -4.36 1.95
N ASN A 29 15.05 -4.54 0.62
CA ASN A 29 16.02 -4.05 -0.35
C ASN A 29 15.94 -2.52 -0.50
N CYS A 30 17.05 -1.85 -0.22
CA CYS A 30 17.19 -0.40 -0.21
C CYS A 30 18.14 0.04 -1.34
N VAL A 31 17.61 0.84 -2.26
CA VAL A 31 18.35 1.37 -3.40
C VAL A 31 18.54 2.87 -3.25
N TYR A 32 19.80 3.32 -3.24
CA TYR A 32 20.13 4.73 -3.19
C TYR A 32 19.88 5.41 -4.53
N GLN A 33 19.36 6.63 -4.48
CA GLN A 33 19.00 7.36 -5.69
C GLN A 33 20.23 7.74 -6.53
N ALA A 34 21.39 7.93 -5.88
CA ALA A 34 22.66 8.22 -6.54
C ALA A 34 23.11 7.08 -7.46
N ASP A 35 22.93 5.82 -7.02
CA ASP A 35 23.37 4.62 -7.74
C ASP A 35 22.29 4.08 -8.70
N PHE A 36 21.05 4.57 -8.57
CA PHE A 36 19.92 4.08 -9.34
C PHE A 36 20.07 4.20 -10.86
N PRO A 37 20.62 5.30 -11.43
CA PRO A 37 20.87 5.38 -12.87
C PRO A 37 21.80 4.28 -13.38
N ASP A 38 22.85 3.96 -12.65
CA ASP A 38 23.80 2.93 -13.07
C ASP A 38 23.18 1.54 -12.94
N PHE A 39 22.51 1.27 -11.83
CA PHE A 39 21.77 0.03 -11.63
C PHE A 39 20.70 -0.18 -12.72
N TYR A 40 19.85 0.82 -12.97
CA TYR A 40 18.72 0.71 -13.89
C TYR A 40 19.19 0.47 -15.33
N PHE A 41 20.19 1.21 -15.81
CA PHE A 41 20.68 1.05 -17.19
C PHE A 41 21.44 -0.25 -17.40
N ARG A 42 22.13 -0.75 -16.36
CA ARG A 42 22.79 -2.05 -16.38
C ARG A 42 21.78 -3.19 -16.48
N ILE A 43 20.78 -3.21 -15.60
CA ILE A 43 19.83 -4.34 -15.51
C ILE A 43 18.84 -4.38 -16.68
N THR A 44 18.62 -3.24 -17.34
CA THR A 44 17.76 -3.12 -18.54
C THR A 44 18.53 -3.18 -19.86
N ASN A 45 19.81 -3.59 -19.83
CA ASN A 45 20.69 -3.68 -21.01
C ASN A 45 20.71 -2.40 -21.88
N SER A 46 20.54 -1.24 -21.24
CA SER A 46 20.33 0.05 -21.91
C SER A 46 21.55 0.97 -21.84
N GLU A 47 22.72 0.46 -21.41
CA GLU A 47 23.94 1.27 -21.23
C GLU A 47 24.41 1.98 -22.51
N HIS A 48 24.09 1.41 -23.67
CA HIS A 48 24.35 2.01 -24.99
C HIS A 48 23.60 3.33 -25.22
N LEU A 49 22.52 3.59 -24.48
CA LEU A 49 21.71 4.81 -24.56
C LEU A 49 22.27 5.94 -23.68
N VAL A 50 23.49 6.39 -23.98
CA VAL A 50 24.27 7.32 -23.14
C VAL A 50 23.53 8.65 -22.86
N ASP A 51 22.88 9.23 -23.87
CA ASP A 51 22.14 10.48 -23.70
C ASP A 51 20.87 10.31 -22.85
N LEU A 52 20.21 9.15 -22.96
CA LEU A 52 19.07 8.81 -22.12
C LEU A 52 19.51 8.61 -20.67
N LYS A 53 20.65 7.95 -20.45
CA LYS A 53 21.26 7.80 -19.11
C LYS A 53 21.59 9.14 -18.49
N ARG A 54 22.14 10.09 -19.27
CA ARG A 54 22.43 11.45 -18.81
C ARG A 54 21.16 12.21 -18.39
N LYS A 55 20.08 12.10 -19.18
CA LYS A 55 18.77 12.67 -18.83
C LYS A 55 18.20 12.04 -17.55
N PHE A 56 18.28 10.72 -17.45
CA PHE A 56 17.79 9.99 -16.29
C PHE A 56 18.55 10.32 -14.99
N LYS A 57 19.87 10.49 -15.07
CA LYS A 57 20.70 10.95 -13.96
C LYS A 57 20.23 12.32 -13.44
N ARG A 58 20.02 13.29 -14.34
CA ARG A 58 19.49 14.62 -13.99
C ARG A 58 18.11 14.53 -13.33
N MET A 59 17.23 13.65 -13.80
CA MET A 59 15.93 13.42 -13.16
C MET A 59 16.08 12.85 -11.75
N CYS A 60 17.01 11.91 -11.55
CA CYS A 60 17.27 11.32 -10.24
C CYS A 60 17.85 12.34 -9.26
N GLU A 61 18.81 13.17 -9.68
CA GLU A 61 19.41 14.24 -8.88
C GLU A 61 18.36 15.28 -8.43
N ASN A 62 17.47 15.69 -9.34
CA ASN A 62 16.43 16.68 -9.07
C ASN A 62 15.17 16.10 -8.41
N SER A 63 15.11 14.79 -8.17
CA SER A 63 13.92 14.14 -7.61
C SER A 63 13.70 14.40 -6.13
N MET A 64 14.69 14.96 -5.43
CA MET A 64 14.71 15.13 -3.96
C MET A 64 14.56 13.82 -3.17
N ILE A 65 14.78 12.67 -3.82
CA ILE A 65 14.73 11.34 -3.23
C ILE A 65 16.16 10.92 -2.85
N LYS A 66 16.37 10.50 -1.60
CA LYS A 66 17.67 9.96 -1.15
C LYS A 66 17.82 8.47 -1.43
N LYS A 67 16.78 7.71 -1.08
CA LYS A 67 16.73 6.25 -1.18
C LYS A 67 15.30 5.77 -1.38
N ARG A 68 15.14 4.58 -1.95
CA ARG A 68 13.86 3.90 -2.12
C ARG A 68 13.97 2.45 -1.68
N TYR A 69 12.87 1.91 -1.18
CA TYR A 69 12.78 0.49 -0.88
C TYR A 69 11.99 -0.20 -1.99
N MET A 70 12.57 -1.25 -2.56
CA MET A 70 11.99 -1.98 -3.69
C MET A 70 11.92 -3.45 -3.33
N HIS A 71 10.79 -4.10 -3.60
CA HIS A 71 10.73 -5.56 -3.47
C HIS A 71 11.56 -6.24 -4.57
N ILE A 72 11.53 -5.67 -5.77
CA ILE A 72 12.28 -6.14 -6.93
C ILE A 72 13.78 -5.93 -6.67
N ASP A 73 14.55 -7.01 -6.76
CA ASP A 73 16.00 -7.02 -6.66
C ASP A 73 16.66 -7.44 -8.00
N GLU A 74 17.99 -7.44 -8.04
CA GLU A 74 18.72 -7.81 -9.26
C GLU A 74 18.49 -9.29 -9.64
N LYS A 75 18.21 -10.16 -8.65
CA LYS A 75 18.00 -11.59 -8.87
C LYS A 75 16.66 -11.84 -9.56
N ILE A 76 15.58 -11.27 -9.03
CA ILE A 76 14.22 -11.33 -9.60
C ILE A 76 14.20 -10.78 -11.02
N LEU A 77 14.94 -9.69 -11.29
CA LEU A 77 15.01 -9.10 -12.63
C LEU A 77 15.79 -9.99 -13.61
N LYS A 78 16.88 -10.63 -13.18
CA LYS A 78 17.62 -11.58 -14.03
C LYS A 78 16.82 -12.84 -14.36
N GLU A 79 16.01 -13.32 -13.42
CA GLU A 79 15.10 -14.47 -13.64
C GLU A 79 13.94 -14.11 -14.59
N ASN A 80 13.62 -12.82 -14.74
CA ASN A 80 12.46 -12.35 -15.50
C ASN A 80 12.85 -11.24 -16.50
N PRO A 81 13.58 -11.57 -17.57
CA PRO A 81 14.12 -10.59 -18.53
C PRO A 81 13.03 -9.75 -19.20
N ASN A 82 11.84 -10.31 -19.45
CA ASN A 82 10.70 -9.60 -20.02
C ASN A 82 10.25 -8.39 -19.17
N MET A 83 10.57 -8.37 -17.87
CA MET A 83 10.27 -7.20 -17.03
C MET A 83 11.26 -6.05 -17.22
N CYS A 84 12.48 -6.35 -17.70
CA CYS A 84 13.53 -5.37 -17.98
C CYS A 84 13.38 -4.77 -19.38
N GLU A 85 12.67 -5.43 -20.29
CA GLU A 85 12.35 -4.93 -21.61
C GLU A 85 11.20 -3.92 -21.58
N TYR A 86 11.22 -2.94 -22.50
CA TYR A 86 10.32 -1.79 -22.46
C TYR A 86 8.84 -2.15 -22.66
N MET A 87 8.51 -3.07 -23.57
CA MET A 87 7.13 -3.42 -23.96
C MET A 87 6.92 -4.93 -24.11
N ALA A 88 7.80 -5.74 -23.52
CA ALA A 88 7.63 -7.19 -23.54
C ALA A 88 6.47 -7.64 -22.65
N PRO A 89 5.74 -8.71 -23.03
CA PRO A 89 4.68 -9.27 -22.22
C PRO A 89 5.25 -9.77 -20.89
N SER A 90 4.83 -9.11 -19.80
CA SER A 90 5.32 -9.37 -18.44
C SER A 90 4.24 -9.24 -17.36
N LEU A 91 2.96 -9.16 -17.77
CA LEU A 91 1.85 -8.93 -16.84
C LEU A 91 1.68 -10.08 -15.84
N ASP A 92 1.72 -11.33 -16.31
CA ASP A 92 1.50 -12.52 -15.49
C ASP A 92 2.53 -12.62 -14.36
N VAL A 93 3.81 -12.51 -14.72
CA VAL A 93 4.92 -12.51 -13.75
C VAL A 93 4.78 -11.36 -12.75
N ARG A 94 4.44 -10.15 -13.22
CA ARG A 94 4.22 -8.99 -12.36
C ARG A 94 3.06 -9.24 -11.38
N GLN A 95 1.98 -9.85 -11.86
CA GLN A 95 0.81 -10.20 -11.05
C GLN A 95 1.15 -11.23 -9.98
N ASP A 96 1.83 -12.33 -10.34
CA ASP A 96 2.20 -13.38 -9.40
C ASP A 96 3.04 -12.85 -8.23
N MET A 97 3.95 -11.91 -8.50
CA MET A 97 4.73 -11.26 -7.44
C MET A 97 3.88 -10.35 -6.56
N VAL A 98 3.11 -9.44 -7.15
CA VAL A 98 2.40 -8.41 -6.37
C VAL A 98 1.24 -8.99 -5.55
N VAL A 99 0.58 -10.04 -6.04
CA VAL A 99 -0.53 -10.71 -5.34
C VAL A 99 -0.08 -11.29 -4.00
N VAL A 100 1.17 -11.75 -3.92
CA VAL A 100 1.75 -12.28 -2.68
C VAL A 100 2.35 -11.16 -1.82
N GLU A 101 3.12 -10.27 -2.42
CA GLU A 101 3.91 -9.29 -1.67
C GLU A 101 3.05 -8.18 -1.04
N ILE A 102 1.97 -7.76 -1.72
CA ILE A 102 1.11 -6.66 -1.25
C ILE A 102 0.41 -7.00 0.07
N PRO A 103 -0.29 -8.15 0.20
CA PRO A 103 -0.83 -8.56 1.49
C PRO A 103 0.25 -8.79 2.55
N ARG A 104 1.45 -9.24 2.17
CA ARG A 104 2.58 -9.45 3.09
C ARG A 104 3.04 -8.14 3.73
N LEU A 105 3.30 -7.11 2.91
CA LEU A 105 3.66 -5.77 3.39
C LEU A 105 2.52 -5.14 4.19
N GLY A 106 1.28 -5.29 3.72
CA GLY A 106 0.08 -4.83 4.43
C GLY A 106 -0.07 -5.49 5.81
N LYS A 107 0.31 -6.76 5.96
CA LYS A 107 0.31 -7.47 7.25
C LYS A 107 1.33 -6.88 8.20
N GLU A 108 2.56 -6.62 7.73
CA GLU A 108 3.63 -6.06 8.56
C GLU A 108 3.26 -4.67 9.09
N SER A 109 2.76 -3.80 8.21
CA SER A 109 2.35 -2.45 8.58
C SER A 109 1.11 -2.48 9.50
N ALA A 110 0.10 -3.29 9.19
CA ALA A 110 -1.09 -3.43 10.04
C ALA A 110 -0.75 -4.01 11.42
N THR A 111 0.20 -4.94 11.51
CA THR A 111 0.62 -5.52 12.80
C THR A 111 1.27 -4.45 13.69
N LYS A 112 2.07 -3.55 13.12
CA LYS A 112 2.64 -2.40 13.86
C LYS A 112 1.54 -1.44 14.34
N ALA A 113 0.58 -1.12 13.47
CA ALA A 113 -0.55 -0.26 13.82
C ALA A 113 -1.42 -0.86 14.93
N ILE A 114 -1.73 -2.16 14.85
CA ILE A 114 -2.52 -2.86 15.88
C ILE A 114 -1.75 -2.92 17.21
N LYS A 115 -0.42 -3.10 17.16
CA LYS A 115 0.42 -3.09 18.35
C LYS A 115 0.42 -1.73 19.04
N GLU A 116 0.54 -0.64 18.29
CA GLU A 116 0.44 0.72 18.82
C GLU A 116 -0.96 1.01 19.37
N TRP A 117 -2.02 0.53 18.69
CA TRP A 117 -3.39 0.71 19.14
C TRP A 117 -3.70 0.01 20.47
N GLY A 118 -3.03 -1.11 20.77
CA GLY A 118 -3.11 -1.80 22.06
C GLY A 118 -4.45 -2.47 22.38
N GLN A 119 -5.36 -2.59 21.41
CA GLN A 119 -6.66 -3.25 21.56
C GLN A 119 -6.67 -4.60 20.82
N PRO A 120 -7.54 -5.55 21.24
CA PRO A 120 -7.64 -6.82 20.55
C PRO A 120 -8.14 -6.65 19.12
N LYS A 121 -7.52 -7.37 18.18
CA LYS A 121 -7.88 -7.39 16.76
C LYS A 121 -9.35 -7.78 16.49
N SER A 122 -10.01 -8.49 17.42
CA SER A 122 -11.43 -8.82 17.34
C SER A 122 -12.36 -7.60 17.38
N LYS A 123 -11.88 -6.44 17.84
CA LYS A 123 -12.63 -5.18 17.83
C LYS A 123 -12.56 -4.43 16.49
N ILE A 124 -11.80 -4.93 15.52
CA ILE A 124 -11.77 -4.36 14.17
C ILE A 124 -13.06 -4.79 13.47
N THR A 125 -13.85 -3.83 13.01
CA THR A 125 -15.17 -4.08 12.38
C THR A 125 -15.13 -3.87 10.87
N HIS A 126 -14.27 -2.97 10.39
CA HIS A 126 -14.07 -2.75 8.96
C HIS A 126 -12.59 -2.76 8.59
N LEU A 127 -12.32 -3.27 7.40
CA LEU A 127 -11.03 -3.24 6.73
C LEU A 127 -11.20 -2.53 5.39
N ILE A 128 -10.46 -1.45 5.19
CA ILE A 128 -10.33 -0.78 3.91
C ILE A 128 -8.92 -1.06 3.41
N PHE A 129 -8.80 -1.64 2.23
CA PHE A 129 -7.50 -1.95 1.62
C PHE A 129 -7.41 -1.23 0.29
N CYS A 130 -6.29 -0.55 0.06
CA CYS A 130 -6.03 0.18 -1.17
C CYS A 130 -4.73 -0.29 -1.80
N THR A 131 -4.79 -0.64 -3.09
CA THR A 131 -3.59 -0.90 -3.90
C THR A 131 -3.77 -0.38 -5.32
N THR A 132 -2.70 0.16 -5.87
CA THR A 132 -2.56 0.50 -7.29
C THR A 132 -1.97 -0.63 -8.11
N SER A 133 -1.31 -1.57 -7.46
CA SER A 133 -0.54 -2.62 -8.10
C SER A 133 -1.27 -3.94 -7.96
N GLY A 134 -1.58 -4.55 -9.09
CA GLY A 134 -2.22 -5.85 -9.18
C GLY A 134 -3.70 -5.89 -8.82
N ILE A 135 -4.42 -6.80 -9.46
CA ILE A 135 -5.84 -7.11 -9.22
C ILE A 135 -5.94 -8.62 -9.11
N ASP A 136 -6.62 -9.10 -8.08
CA ASP A 136 -6.86 -10.52 -7.82
C ASP A 136 -8.24 -10.72 -7.18
N MET A 137 -8.77 -11.93 -7.28
CA MET A 137 -10.06 -12.31 -6.73
C MET A 137 -9.98 -13.74 -6.15
N PRO A 138 -10.05 -13.91 -4.81
CA PRO A 138 -10.35 -12.92 -3.77
C PRO A 138 -9.27 -11.83 -3.60
N GLY A 139 -9.70 -10.61 -3.33
CA GLY A 139 -8.79 -9.47 -3.30
C GLY A 139 -7.79 -9.44 -2.14
N ALA A 140 -6.90 -8.45 -2.17
CA ALA A 140 -5.86 -8.28 -1.14
C ALA A 140 -6.46 -8.01 0.26
N ASP A 141 -7.67 -7.44 0.31
CA ASP A 141 -8.47 -7.29 1.52
C ASP A 141 -8.82 -8.64 2.17
N TYR A 142 -9.19 -9.63 1.36
CA TYR A 142 -9.45 -11.00 1.83
C TYR A 142 -8.17 -11.67 2.32
N GLN A 143 -7.10 -11.57 1.53
CA GLN A 143 -5.79 -12.15 1.89
C GLN A 143 -5.27 -11.55 3.20
N LEU A 144 -5.38 -10.23 3.37
CA LEU A 144 -4.96 -9.56 4.61
C LEU A 144 -5.82 -9.99 5.81
N THR A 145 -7.15 -10.14 5.62
CA THR A 145 -8.07 -10.62 6.66
C THR A 145 -7.62 -12.00 7.17
N LYS A 146 -7.26 -12.90 6.24
CA LYS A 146 -6.73 -14.24 6.56
C LYS A 146 -5.38 -14.16 7.27
N LEU A 147 -4.45 -13.35 6.77
CA LEU A 147 -3.10 -13.21 7.33
C LEU A 147 -3.06 -12.61 8.74
N LEU A 148 -3.95 -11.67 9.05
CA LEU A 148 -4.08 -11.06 10.38
C LEU A 148 -4.97 -11.89 11.32
N GLY A 149 -5.72 -12.85 10.80
CA GLY A 149 -6.72 -13.62 11.56
C GLY A 149 -7.79 -12.69 12.15
N LEU A 150 -8.34 -11.81 11.32
CA LEU A 150 -9.48 -10.96 11.67
C LEU A 150 -10.78 -11.78 11.69
N GLN A 151 -11.85 -11.20 12.24
CA GLN A 151 -13.15 -11.89 12.23
C GLN A 151 -13.68 -12.07 10.79
N PRO A 152 -14.31 -13.20 10.46
CA PRO A 152 -14.91 -13.41 9.14
C PRO A 152 -16.03 -12.40 8.80
N SER A 153 -16.67 -11.83 9.81
CA SER A 153 -17.73 -10.81 9.70
C SER A 153 -17.21 -9.39 9.45
N VAL A 154 -15.89 -9.19 9.33
CA VAL A 154 -15.31 -7.87 9.02
C VAL A 154 -15.84 -7.36 7.69
N LYS A 155 -16.33 -6.13 7.70
CA LYS A 155 -16.79 -5.43 6.49
C LYS A 155 -15.58 -4.96 5.70
N ARG A 156 -15.38 -5.52 4.52
CA ARG A 156 -14.24 -5.24 3.66
C ARG A 156 -14.61 -4.22 2.58
N LEU A 157 -13.71 -3.28 2.32
CA LEU A 157 -13.77 -2.36 1.19
C LEU A 157 -12.42 -2.40 0.47
N MET A 158 -12.40 -3.01 -0.71
CA MET A 158 -11.21 -3.10 -1.54
C MET A 158 -11.23 -2.01 -2.61
N MET A 159 -10.16 -1.23 -2.68
CA MET A 159 -9.99 -0.15 -3.66
C MET A 159 -8.79 -0.45 -4.56
N TYR A 160 -9.07 -0.91 -5.77
CA TYR A 160 -8.07 -1.16 -6.79
C TYR A 160 -7.81 0.08 -7.66
N GLN A 161 -6.56 0.23 -8.09
CA GLN A 161 -6.15 1.11 -9.20
C GLN A 161 -6.52 2.60 -9.01
N GLN A 162 -6.53 3.07 -7.76
CA GLN A 162 -6.92 4.45 -7.42
C GLN A 162 -5.81 5.50 -7.64
N GLY A 163 -4.60 5.12 -8.00
CA GLY A 163 -3.50 6.08 -8.17
C GLY A 163 -3.01 6.72 -6.87
N CYS A 164 -2.22 7.78 -6.99
CA CYS A 164 -1.55 8.45 -5.87
C CYS A 164 -2.48 9.20 -4.91
N PHE A 165 -3.73 9.48 -5.31
CA PHE A 165 -4.70 10.19 -4.46
C PHE A 165 -5.41 9.27 -3.46
N ALA A 166 -5.18 7.96 -3.55
CA ALA A 166 -5.89 6.98 -2.77
C ALA A 166 -5.63 7.07 -1.26
N GLY A 167 -4.47 7.60 -0.85
CA GLY A 167 -4.19 7.91 0.55
C GLY A 167 -5.15 8.95 1.13
N GLY A 168 -5.64 9.87 0.31
CA GLY A 168 -6.71 10.81 0.68
C GLY A 168 -8.10 10.16 0.66
N ASN A 169 -8.38 9.32 -0.35
CA ASN A 169 -9.69 8.69 -0.53
C ASN A 169 -10.01 7.56 0.47
N GLY A 170 -8.99 6.92 1.06
CA GLY A 170 -9.17 5.98 2.18
C GLY A 170 -9.65 6.66 3.46
N SER A 171 -9.56 7.99 3.53
CA SER A 171 -10.17 8.82 4.56
C SER A 171 -11.64 9.08 4.18
N PRO A 172 -12.64 8.79 5.04
CA PRO A 172 -14.02 9.07 4.69
C PRO A 172 -14.18 10.58 4.45
N SER A 173 -14.50 10.95 3.21
CA SER A 173 -15.00 12.25 2.74
C SER A 173 -14.76 13.43 3.71
N GLY A 174 -13.64 14.13 3.54
CA GLY A 174 -13.56 15.56 3.90
C GLY A 174 -12.68 15.99 5.07
N LYS A 175 -11.63 15.26 5.47
CA LYS A 175 -10.64 15.80 6.42
C LYS A 175 -9.21 15.45 6.01
N GLY A 176 -8.52 16.44 5.43
CA GLY A 176 -7.09 16.38 5.13
C GLY A 176 -6.27 16.38 6.42
N SER A 177 -5.55 15.29 6.66
CA SER A 177 -4.43 15.28 7.59
C SER A 177 -3.23 15.93 6.89
N ARG A 178 -2.79 17.08 7.42
CA ARG A 178 -1.46 17.64 7.10
C ARG A 178 -0.44 16.72 7.76
N GLY A 179 0.09 15.79 6.98
CA GLY A 179 1.23 14.94 7.33
C GLY A 179 2.15 14.89 6.14
N GLU A 180 3.45 14.90 6.39
CA GLU A 180 4.52 15.01 5.39
C GLU A 180 4.31 14.12 4.17
N GLN A 181 4.70 14.66 3.02
CA GLN A 181 4.50 14.15 1.68
C GLN A 181 5.29 12.85 1.44
N TYR A 182 4.89 11.75 2.07
CA TYR A 182 5.31 10.42 1.66
C TYR A 182 4.50 10.08 0.40
N ARG A 183 5.14 10.16 -0.78
CA ARG A 183 4.58 9.63 -2.02
C ARG A 183 4.29 8.13 -1.79
N CYS A 184 3.03 7.80 -1.53
CA CYS A 184 2.58 6.44 -1.26
C CYS A 184 2.70 5.64 -2.55
N ALA A 185 3.76 4.84 -2.66
CA ALA A 185 3.95 3.83 -3.71
C ALA A 185 3.74 2.41 -3.17
N GLY A 186 3.09 2.27 -2.01
CA GLY A 186 2.80 1.00 -1.34
C GLY A 186 1.31 0.85 -0.99
N PRO A 187 0.87 -0.35 -0.58
CA PRO A 187 -0.52 -0.60 -0.23
C PRO A 187 -0.89 0.12 1.08
N CYS A 188 -1.92 0.98 1.03
CA CYS A 188 -2.44 1.65 2.21
C CYS A 188 -3.63 0.86 2.78
N CYS A 189 -3.64 0.65 4.09
CA CYS A 189 -4.70 -0.09 4.78
C CYS A 189 -5.30 0.77 5.89
N VAL A 190 -6.63 0.87 5.96
CA VAL A 190 -7.31 1.57 7.05
C VAL A 190 -8.19 0.57 7.79
N LEU A 191 -7.95 0.43 9.09
CA LEU A 191 -8.74 -0.40 9.99
C LEU A 191 -9.68 0.49 10.78
N ARG A 192 -10.94 0.08 10.94
CA ARG A 192 -11.95 0.86 11.68
C ARG A 192 -12.61 0.01 12.76
N ASN A 193 -12.90 0.65 13.89
CA ASN A 193 -13.73 0.13 14.97
C ASN A 193 -14.98 1.01 15.13
N ASP A 194 -16.16 0.40 15.32
CA ASP A 194 -17.48 1.04 15.33
C ASP A 194 -17.68 2.09 16.42
N ARG A 195 -16.76 2.27 17.37
CA ARG A 195 -16.82 3.32 18.40
C ARG A 195 -16.18 4.66 18.00
N ASN A 196 -16.23 5.04 16.71
CA ASN A 196 -15.62 6.27 16.15
C ASN A 196 -14.09 6.33 16.05
N LYS A 197 -13.41 5.18 15.98
CA LYS A 197 -11.95 5.17 16.15
C LYS A 197 -11.23 4.37 15.05
N PHE A 198 -10.17 4.94 14.47
CA PHE A 198 -9.43 4.42 13.31
C PHE A 198 -7.95 4.13 13.63
N PRO A 199 -7.50 2.89 13.74
CA PRO A 199 -6.08 2.58 13.52
C PRO A 199 -5.74 2.68 12.02
N TRP A 200 -4.81 3.56 11.67
CA TRP A 200 -4.31 3.82 10.32
C TRP A 200 -3.08 2.98 9.99
N THR A 201 -2.85 2.74 8.71
CA THR A 201 -1.66 2.07 8.20
C THR A 201 -1.32 2.67 6.84
N VAL A 202 -0.14 3.28 6.71
CA VAL A 202 0.33 3.94 5.47
C VAL A 202 1.41 3.09 4.83
#